data_AF-W2TRF5-F1
#
_entry.id   AF-W2TRF5-F1
#
_cell.length_a   1.000
_cell.length_b   1.000
_cell.length_c   1.000
_cell.angle_alpha   90.00
_cell.angle_beta   90.00
_cell.angle_gamma   90.00
#
_symmetry.space_group_name_H-M   'P 1'
#
loop_
_entity.id
_entity.type
_entity.pdbx_description
1 polymer ?
#
loop_
_entity_poly.entity_id
_entity_poly.type
_entity_poly.pdbx_seq_one_letter_code
_entity_poly.pdbx_strand_id
1 'polypeptide(L)'
;MPYRYYSFERSFFRLMLLALNRNSSFVRLQDVNDIFSSVSQNPVGQEIIFNFLLERWDEIYEGLMPEHRAVGKTILAASVGIRSQHQIEQVKLLKKNGNHANEFGDFDEVIEESEHKIEWIKKHFRRLSEFFKKSLEN
;
A
#
# COMPACT_ATOMS: atom_id res chain seq x y z
N MET A 1 -20.05 10.39 14.19
CA MET A 1 -19.57 11.40 13.22
C MET A 1 -18.75 10.74 12.10
N PRO A 2 -19.38 10.12 11.08
CA PRO A 2 -18.65 9.44 10.00
C PRO A 2 -18.35 10.34 8.78
N TYR A 3 -19.07 11.44 8.59
CA TYR A 3 -19.03 12.21 7.34
C TYR A 3 -17.69 12.90 7.01
N ARG A 4 -16.88 13.24 8.01
CA ARG A 4 -15.60 13.94 7.78
C ARG A 4 -14.52 13.01 7.22
N TYR A 5 -14.49 11.76 7.67
CA TYR A 5 -13.56 10.72 7.21
C TYR A 5 -13.81 10.34 5.74
N TYR A 6 -15.07 10.11 5.36
CA TYR A 6 -15.44 9.80 3.97
C TYR A 6 -15.08 10.92 2.98
N SER A 7 -15.13 12.19 3.39
CA SER A 7 -14.75 13.31 2.52
C SER A 7 -13.23 13.41 2.30
N PHE A 8 -12.45 13.03 3.31
CA PHE A 8 -11.00 13.08 3.27
C PHE A 8 -10.43 11.94 2.40
N GLU A 9 -10.90 10.71 2.60
CA GLU A 9 -10.52 9.55 1.77
C GLU A 9 -10.85 9.78 0.29
N ARG A 10 -12.06 10.28 -0.02
CA ARG A 10 -12.44 10.60 -1.41
C ARG A 10 -11.55 11.66 -2.06
N SER A 11 -11.03 12.60 -1.27
CA SER A 11 -10.13 13.64 -1.77
C SER A 11 -8.76 13.06 -2.09
N PHE A 12 -8.23 12.16 -1.24
CA PHE A 12 -6.98 11.45 -1.50
C PHE A 12 -7.08 10.49 -2.70
N PHE A 13 -8.15 9.71 -2.79
CA PHE A 13 -8.43 8.88 -3.96
C PHE A 13 -8.48 9.72 -5.24
N ARG A 14 -9.17 10.88 -5.22
CA ARG A 14 -9.20 11.78 -6.38
C ARG A 14 -7.80 12.32 -6.73
N LEU A 15 -6.98 12.68 -5.75
CA LEU A 15 -5.62 13.15 -6.00
C LEU A 15 -4.75 12.05 -6.62
N MET A 16 -4.84 10.82 -6.12
CA MET A 16 -4.13 9.67 -6.67
C MET A 16 -4.58 9.36 -8.11
N LEU A 17 -5.88 9.40 -8.40
CA LEU A 17 -6.40 9.24 -9.76
C LEU A 17 -5.95 10.36 -10.72
N LEU A 18 -5.91 11.60 -10.24
CA LEU A 18 -5.39 12.72 -11.04
C LEU A 18 -3.89 12.56 -11.31
N ALA A 19 -3.13 12.04 -10.33
CA ALA A 19 -1.71 11.75 -10.48
C ALA A 19 -1.43 10.66 -11.54
N LEU A 20 -2.36 9.73 -11.75
CA LEU A 20 -2.27 8.71 -12.80
C LEU A 20 -2.65 9.22 -14.20
N ASN A 21 -3.28 10.40 -14.32
CA ASN A 21 -3.70 10.93 -15.61
C ASN A 21 -2.54 11.61 -16.36
N ARG A 22 -1.93 10.86 -17.29
CA ARG A 22 -0.81 11.30 -18.17
C ARG A 22 -1.14 12.49 -19.10
N ASN A 23 -2.41 12.77 -19.35
CA ASN A 23 -2.85 13.92 -20.15
C ASN A 23 -3.07 15.18 -19.31
N SER A 24 -2.99 15.07 -17.99
CA SER A 24 -3.02 16.23 -17.10
C SER A 24 -1.60 16.82 -17.00
N SER A 25 -1.47 18.12 -17.21
CA SER A 25 -0.19 18.85 -17.05
C SER A 25 0.23 19.02 -15.58
N PHE A 26 -0.44 18.33 -14.66
CA PHE A 26 -0.43 18.64 -13.23
C PHE A 26 0.55 17.80 -12.40
N VAL A 27 0.88 16.57 -12.80
CA VAL A 27 1.77 15.67 -12.02
C VAL A 27 2.75 14.96 -12.95
N ARG A 28 4.06 15.10 -12.70
CA ARG A 28 5.09 14.33 -13.41
C ARG A 28 5.13 12.92 -12.81
N LEU A 29 5.50 11.91 -13.60
CA LEU A 29 5.60 10.51 -13.14
C LEU A 29 6.49 10.33 -11.88
N GLN A 30 7.47 11.21 -11.69
CA GLN A 30 8.33 11.25 -10.50
C GLN A 30 7.55 11.71 -9.26
N ASP A 31 6.71 12.74 -9.41
CA ASP A 31 5.87 13.29 -8.34
C ASP A 31 4.81 12.28 -7.88
N VAL A 32 4.38 11.36 -8.76
CA VAL A 32 3.48 10.25 -8.39
C VAL A 32 4.13 9.36 -7.32
N ASN A 33 5.40 9.00 -7.50
CA ASN A 33 6.11 8.18 -6.51
C ASN A 33 6.25 8.92 -5.16
N ASP A 34 6.49 10.23 -5.19
CA ASP A 34 6.64 11.05 -3.98
C ASP A 34 5.31 11.18 -3.23
N ILE A 35 4.18 11.34 -3.93
CA ILE A 35 2.84 11.37 -3.33
C ILE A 35 2.53 10.02 -2.66
N PHE A 36 2.77 8.91 -3.36
CA PHE A 36 2.51 7.57 -2.83
C PHE A 36 3.39 7.27 -1.61
N SER A 37 4.67 7.65 -1.64
CA SER A 37 5.58 7.53 -0.50
C SER A 37 5.16 8.41 0.67
N SER A 38 4.75 9.66 0.43
CA SER A 38 4.33 10.57 1.49
C SER A 38 3.06 10.09 2.19
N VAL A 39 2.10 9.54 1.45
CA VAL A 39 0.85 9.02 2.03
C VAL A 39 1.10 7.76 2.86
N SER A 40 1.98 6.86 2.40
CA SER A 40 2.26 5.61 3.11
C SER A 40 3.02 5.79 4.43
N GLN A 41 3.53 6.99 4.74
CA GLN A 41 4.14 7.29 6.03
C GLN A 41 3.12 7.47 7.18
N ASN A 42 1.85 7.72 6.86
CA ASN A 42 0.79 7.88 7.87
C ASN A 42 0.00 6.57 8.03
N PRO A 43 -0.29 6.08 9.26
CA PRO A 43 -1.09 4.87 9.46
C PRO A 43 -2.45 4.86 8.76
N VAL A 44 -3.15 6.01 8.69
CA VAL A 44 -4.40 6.15 7.94
C VAL A 44 -4.12 6.12 6.43
N GLY A 45 -3.04 6.76 6.00
CA GLY A 45 -2.61 6.77 4.60
C GLY A 45 -2.20 5.39 4.09
N GLN A 46 -1.63 4.53 4.96
CA GLN A 46 -1.29 3.14 4.65
C GLN A 46 -2.52 2.30 4.29
N GLU A 47 -3.64 2.49 4.97
CA GLU A 47 -4.89 1.79 4.64
C GLU A 47 -5.48 2.31 3.32
N ILE A 48 -5.47 3.63 3.13
CA ILE A 48 -5.97 4.29 1.91
C ILE A 48 -5.20 3.79 0.67
N ILE A 49 -3.87 3.81 0.72
CA ILE A 49 -3.03 3.43 -0.42
C ILE A 49 -3.11 1.93 -0.72
N PHE A 50 -3.27 1.10 0.31
CA PHE A 50 -3.47 -0.33 0.15
C PHE A 50 -4.81 -0.63 -0.55
N ASN A 51 -5.90 -0.01 -0.08
CA ASN A 51 -7.20 -0.16 -0.72
C ASN A 51 -7.19 0.40 -2.14
N PHE A 52 -6.48 1.50 -2.39
CA PHE A 52 -6.30 2.04 -3.73
C PHE A 52 -5.60 1.03 -4.66
N LEU A 53 -4.53 0.36 -4.22
CA LEU A 53 -3.87 -0.70 -5.00
C LEU A 53 -4.85 -1.81 -5.37
N LEU A 54 -5.65 -2.28 -4.41
CA LEU A 54 -6.60 -3.39 -4.63
C LEU A 54 -7.76 -3.00 -5.54
N GLU A 55 -8.33 -1.82 -5.35
CA GLU A 55 -9.53 -1.38 -6.06
C GLU A 55 -9.25 -0.78 -7.43
N ARG A 56 -8.06 -0.21 -7.63
CA ARG A 56 -7.71 0.60 -8.81
C ARG A 56 -6.50 0.06 -9.58
N TRP A 57 -6.21 -1.23 -9.43
CA TRP A 57 -5.09 -1.86 -10.12
C TRP A 57 -5.05 -1.59 -11.62
N ASP A 58 -6.17 -1.75 -12.32
CA ASP A 58 -6.20 -1.55 -13.78
C ASP A 58 -5.88 -0.10 -14.16
N GLU A 59 -6.38 0.88 -13.39
CA GLU A 59 -6.08 2.30 -13.59
C GLU A 59 -4.60 2.62 -13.28
N ILE A 60 -4.00 1.94 -12.30
CA ILE A 60 -2.57 2.06 -11.97
C ILE A 60 -1.72 1.48 -13.10
N TYR A 61 -2.04 0.26 -13.56
CA TYR A 61 -1.31 -0.43 -14.61
C TYR A 61 -1.35 0.39 -15.91
N GLU A 62 -2.53 0.75 -16.39
CA GLU A 62 -2.68 1.53 -17.63
C GLU A 62 -2.10 2.94 -17.51
N GLY A 63 -2.21 3.56 -16.33
CA GLY A 63 -1.72 4.92 -16.08
C GLY A 63 -0.19 5.03 -15.98
N LEU A 64 0.49 3.98 -15.53
CA LEU A 64 1.94 3.98 -15.32
C LEU A 64 2.73 3.20 -16.38
N MET A 65 2.07 2.43 -17.25
CA MET A 65 2.75 1.79 -18.36
C MET A 65 3.06 2.79 -19.49
N PRO A 66 4.22 2.64 -20.18
CA PRO A 66 5.14 1.49 -20.17
C PRO A 66 6.20 1.48 -19.05
N GLU A 67 6.16 2.42 -18.10
CA GLU A 67 7.16 2.54 -17.04
C GLU A 67 7.00 1.49 -15.93
N HIS A 68 7.36 0.24 -16.25
CA HIS A 68 7.24 -0.95 -15.37
C HIS A 68 7.80 -0.73 -13.95
N ARG A 69 8.93 -0.01 -13.82
CA ARG A 69 9.54 0.32 -12.52
C ARG A 69 8.65 1.21 -11.65
N ALA A 70 7.82 2.08 -12.23
CA ALA A 70 6.90 2.93 -11.48
C ALA A 70 5.74 2.12 -10.89
N VAL A 71 5.24 1.12 -11.62
CA VAL A 71 4.24 0.17 -11.12
C VAL A 71 4.81 -0.63 -9.95
N GLY A 72 6.01 -1.19 -10.09
CA GLY A 72 6.69 -1.93 -9.01
C GLY A 72 6.84 -1.10 -7.72
N LYS A 73 7.32 0.15 -7.85
CA LYS A 73 7.39 1.09 -6.71
C LYS A 73 6.04 1.36 -6.07
N THR A 74 4.97 1.41 -6.85
CA THR A 74 3.61 1.63 -6.35
C THR A 74 3.13 0.43 -5.54
N ILE A 75 3.40 -0.79 -6.02
CA ILE A 75 3.11 -2.04 -5.30
C ILE A 75 3.82 -2.05 -3.94
N LEU A 76 5.13 -1.77 -3.93
CA LEU A 76 5.94 -1.73 -2.70
C LEU A 76 5.40 -0.68 -1.71
N ALA A 77 5.18 0.56 -2.17
CA ALA A 77 4.70 1.66 -1.34
C ALA A 77 3.32 1.38 -0.72
N ALA A 78 2.41 0.80 -1.50
CA ALA A 78 1.06 0.45 -1.04
C ALA A 78 1.07 -0.69 0.01
N SER A 79 2.12 -1.49 0.02
CA SER A 79 2.19 -2.73 0.81
C SER A 79 2.94 -2.58 2.15
N VAL A 80 3.61 -1.45 2.38
CA VAL A 80 4.31 -1.12 3.64
C VAL A 80 3.40 -1.32 4.86
N GLY A 81 2.12 -0.98 4.70
CA GLY A 81 1.09 -1.01 5.73
C GLY A 81 0.51 -2.38 6.08
N ILE A 82 0.87 -3.47 5.38
CA ILE A 82 0.26 -4.80 5.61
C ILE A 82 0.54 -5.26 7.05
N ARG A 83 -0.49 -5.65 7.81
CA ARG A 83 -0.33 -6.15 9.20
C ARG A 83 -1.06 -7.47 9.46
N SER A 84 -1.78 -8.02 8.48
CA SER A 84 -2.65 -9.17 8.69
C SER A 84 -2.56 -10.19 7.56
N GLN A 85 -2.87 -11.45 7.89
CA GLN A 85 -2.89 -12.54 6.90
C GLN A 85 -3.93 -12.27 5.80
N HIS A 86 -5.06 -11.68 6.16
CA HIS A 86 -6.12 -11.32 5.22
C HIS A 86 -5.63 -10.35 4.14
N GLN A 87 -4.86 -9.31 4.52
CA GLN A 87 -4.28 -8.38 3.55
C GLN A 87 -3.29 -9.08 2.61
N ILE A 88 -2.51 -10.04 3.10
CA ILE A 88 -1.62 -10.86 2.26
C ILE A 88 -2.43 -11.68 1.24
N GLU A 89 -3.54 -12.27 1.67
CA GLU A 89 -4.44 -13.02 0.77
C GLU A 89 -5.05 -12.11 -0.31
N GLN A 90 -5.42 -10.88 0.03
CA GLN A 90 -5.90 -9.89 -0.95
C GLN A 90 -4.83 -9.57 -1.99
N VAL A 91 -3.57 -9.39 -1.59
CA VAL A 91 -2.44 -9.17 -2.52
C VAL A 91 -2.20 -10.39 -3.40
N LYS A 92 -2.23 -11.60 -2.84
CA LYS A 92 -2.14 -12.86 -3.61
C LYS A 92 -3.25 -12.98 -4.65
N LEU A 93 -4.47 -12.61 -4.27
CA LEU A 93 -5.62 -12.63 -5.17
C LEU A 93 -5.46 -11.59 -6.29
N LEU A 94 -5.01 -10.38 -5.95
CA LEU A 94 -4.73 -9.35 -6.93
C LEU A 94 -3.64 -9.80 -7.92
N LYS A 95 -2.52 -10.33 -7.43
CA LYS A 95 -1.46 -10.86 -8.29
C LYS A 95 -1.98 -11.92 -9.28
N LYS A 96 -2.88 -12.79 -8.81
CA LYS A 96 -3.42 -13.89 -9.62
C LYS A 96 -4.42 -13.42 -10.68
N ASN A 97 -5.24 -12.44 -10.35
CA ASN A 97 -6.42 -12.10 -11.15
C ASN A 97 -6.35 -10.72 -11.82
N GLY A 98 -5.48 -9.84 -11.36
CA GLY A 98 -5.32 -8.48 -11.88
C GLY A 98 -4.66 -8.47 -13.25
N ASN A 99 -5.00 -7.48 -14.08
CA ASN A 99 -4.47 -7.33 -15.42
C ASN A 99 -2.93 -7.27 -15.42
N HIS A 100 -2.26 -8.23 -16.07
CA HIS A 100 -0.80 -8.37 -16.09
C HIS A 100 -0.11 -8.38 -14.70
N ALA A 101 -0.86 -8.51 -13.60
CA ALA A 101 -0.31 -8.41 -12.24
C ALA A 101 0.69 -9.53 -11.92
N ASN A 102 0.49 -10.70 -12.53
CA ASN A 102 1.37 -11.86 -12.41
C ASN A 102 2.76 -11.65 -13.03
N GLU A 103 2.94 -10.59 -13.83
CA GLU A 103 4.23 -10.25 -14.47
C GLU A 103 5.12 -9.40 -13.56
N PHE A 104 4.57 -8.84 -12.47
CA PHE A 104 5.32 -8.02 -11.51
C PHE A 104 5.86 -8.86 -10.36
N GLY A 105 7.19 -9.04 -10.34
CA GLY A 105 7.89 -9.73 -9.25
C GLY A 105 7.81 -9.00 -7.91
N ASP A 106 7.53 -7.69 -7.91
CA ASP A 106 7.34 -6.89 -6.68
C ASP A 106 6.20 -7.43 -5.80
N PHE A 107 5.20 -8.10 -6.39
CA PHE A 107 4.16 -8.77 -5.60
C PHE A 107 4.71 -9.94 -4.78
N ASP A 108 5.65 -10.72 -5.32
CA ASP A 108 6.27 -11.84 -4.59
C ASP A 108 7.09 -11.32 -3.41
N GLU A 109 7.90 -10.30 -3.65
CA GLU A 109 8.69 -9.63 -2.61
C GLU A 109 7.80 -9.11 -1.48
N VAL A 110 6.72 -8.39 -1.81
CA VAL A 110 5.74 -7.91 -0.83
C VAL A 110 5.13 -9.03 -0.01
N ILE A 111 4.75 -10.14 -0.67
CA ILE A 111 4.13 -11.28 -0.01
C ILE A 111 5.11 -11.91 0.97
N GLU A 112 6.34 -12.19 0.55
CA GLU A 112 7.39 -12.79 1.36
C GLU A 112 7.74 -11.91 2.58
N GLU A 113 8.01 -10.62 2.35
CA GLU A 113 8.32 -9.68 3.43
C GLU A 113 7.17 -9.55 4.44
N SER A 114 5.92 -9.54 3.95
CA SER A 114 4.75 -9.42 4.79
C SER A 114 4.52 -10.68 5.64
N GLU A 115 4.73 -11.86 5.07
CA GLU A 115 4.64 -13.13 5.80
C GLU A 115 5.69 -13.19 6.92
N HIS A 116 6.93 -12.86 6.60
CA HIS A 116 8.02 -12.77 7.60
C HIS A 116 7.71 -11.77 8.71
N LYS A 117 7.21 -10.57 8.36
CA LYS A 117 6.84 -9.55 9.34
C LYS A 117 5.75 -10.04 10.29
N ILE A 118 4.71 -10.68 9.77
CA ILE A 118 3.61 -11.21 10.58
C ILE A 118 4.08 -12.35 11.48
N GLU A 119 4.92 -13.25 10.96
CA GLU A 119 5.51 -14.34 11.75
C GLU A 119 6.34 -13.77 12.91
N TRP A 120 7.19 -12.78 12.63
CA TRP A 120 7.99 -12.11 13.65
C TRP A 120 7.11 -11.47 14.73
N ILE A 121 6.06 -10.75 14.34
CA ILE A 121 5.10 -10.14 15.29
C ILE A 121 4.46 -11.24 16.14
N LYS A 122 3.95 -12.32 15.54
CA LYS A 122 3.32 -13.43 16.28
C LYS A 122 4.28 -14.04 17.32
N LYS A 123 5.55 -14.20 16.96
CA LYS A 123 6.57 -14.84 17.81
C LYS A 123 7.09 -13.93 18.91
N HIS A 124 7.24 -12.63 18.66
CA HIS A 124 8.00 -11.73 19.53
C HIS A 124 7.15 -10.67 20.25
N PHE A 125 5.96 -10.35 19.74
CA PHE A 125 5.16 -9.23 20.26
C PHE A 125 4.78 -9.39 21.73
N ARG A 126 4.40 -10.61 22.16
CA ARG A 126 4.03 -10.88 23.55
C ARG A 126 5.17 -10.54 24.51
N ARG A 127 6.38 -11.00 24.22
CA ARG A 127 7.57 -10.77 25.05
C ARG A 127 7.94 -9.29 25.12
N LEU A 128 7.83 -8.57 23.99
CA LEU A 128 8.05 -7.13 23.93
C LEU A 128 7.01 -6.37 24.75
N SER A 129 5.72 -6.73 24.65
CA SER A 129 4.65 -6.11 25.41
C SER A 129 4.83 -6.31 26.92
N GLU A 130 5.20 -7.51 27.35
CA GLU A 130 5.53 -7.81 28.75
C GLU A 130 6.72 -6.99 29.26
N PHE A 131 7.78 -6.84 28.46
CA PHE A 131 8.95 -6.03 28.80
C PHE A 131 8.61 -4.54 28.97
N PHE A 132 7.84 -3.96 28.04
CA PHE A 132 7.43 -2.55 28.12
C PHE A 132 6.47 -2.29 29.29
N LYS A 133 5.55 -3.21 29.60
CA LYS A 133 4.68 -3.08 30.78
C LYS A 133 5.49 -3.02 32.07
N LYS A 134 6.45 -3.94 32.23
CA LYS A 134 7.29 -3.99 33.43
C LYS A 134 8.18 -2.76 33.62
N SER A 135 8.60 -2.12 32.53
CA SER A 135 9.43 -0.90 32.60
C SER A 135 8.63 0.38 32.87
N LEU A 136 7.30 0.34 32.73
CA LEU A 136 6.41 1.44 33.10
C LEU A 136 5.92 1.36 34.56
N GLU A 137 6.12 0.21 35.21
CA GLU A 137 5.76 -0.04 36.61
C GLU A 137 6.92 0.23 37.60
N ASN A 138 8.12 0.58 37.10
CA ASN A 138 9.26 1.06 37.90
C ASN A 138 9.51 2.54 37.64
#